data_AF-A0A485LI81-F1
#
_entry.id   AF-A0A485LI81-F1
#
_cell.length_a   1.000
_cell.length_b   1.000
_cell.length_c   1.000
_cell.angle_alpha   90.00
_cell.angle_beta   90.00
_cell.angle_gamma   90.00
#
_symmetry.space_group_name_H-M   'P 1'
#
loop_
_entity.id
_entity.type
_entity.pdbx_description
1 polymer ?
#
loop_
_entity_poly.entity_id
_entity_poly.type
_entity_poly.pdbx_seq_one_letter_code
_entity_poly.pdbx_strand_id
1 'polypeptide(L)'
;MLRQLTSVVFAGGFTRLGQVQKRMAKHFPVPVVDELMEEGVIRPKTTPKAMCILSTACVPESDEHIDLREFQSGATHAVHEALVQLYSPSMLDFAANGHSESCDANEYFKAVCSDHLYKKLFNFAAKMGKNTVGVVSVDGVAPCAIVDGSFEESDEDGEFVTFVVNCSSPYTKHVKEETAHELEQRIVAASSEDPTKQGPTAEEDQPEVEEGVLKVVATFKSLLPSSGELDWTLQELRIAAVKGGKPAVA
;
A
#
# COMPACT_ATOMS: atom_id res chain seq x y z
N MET A 1 -22.91 -4.75 2.20
CA MET A 1 -23.84 -5.67 1.51
C MET A 1 -25.10 -4.96 1.02
N LEU A 2 -26.01 -4.47 1.88
CA LEU A 2 -27.22 -3.76 1.43
C LEU A 2 -26.92 -2.64 0.43
N ARG A 3 -26.00 -1.72 0.78
CA ARG A 3 -25.55 -0.65 -0.12
C ARG A 3 -25.03 -1.17 -1.47
N GLN A 4 -24.29 -2.28 -1.47
CA GLN A 4 -23.73 -2.86 -2.69
C GLN A 4 -24.82 -3.50 -3.58
N LEU A 5 -25.75 -4.24 -2.98
CA LEU A 5 -26.90 -4.78 -3.71
C LEU A 5 -27.74 -3.64 -4.29
N THR A 6 -27.93 -2.57 -3.53
CA THR A 6 -28.62 -1.36 -3.99
C THR A 6 -27.89 -0.73 -5.18
N SER A 7 -26.57 -0.55 -5.12
CA SER A 7 -25.78 -0.03 -6.25
C SER A 7 -25.88 -0.92 -7.48
N VAL A 8 -25.79 -2.25 -7.34
CA VAL A 8 -25.97 -3.19 -8.47
C VAL A 8 -27.36 -3.08 -9.09
N VAL A 9 -28.40 -2.91 -8.26
CA VAL A 9 -29.78 -2.75 -8.73
C VAL A 9 -30.00 -1.39 -9.39
N PHE A 10 -29.35 -0.32 -8.93
CA PHE A 10 -29.45 0.99 -9.59
C PHE A 10 -28.78 0.98 -10.98
N ALA A 11 -27.63 0.32 -11.11
CA ALA A 11 -26.88 0.29 -12.36
C ALA A 11 -27.51 -0.54 -13.48
N GLY A 12 -28.28 -1.59 -13.15
CA GLY A 12 -28.85 -2.49 -14.17
C GLY A 12 -30.11 -3.25 -13.77
N GLY A 13 -30.78 -2.79 -12.72
CA GLY A 13 -32.00 -3.41 -12.20
C GLY A 13 -31.79 -4.79 -11.59
N PHE A 14 -32.91 -5.48 -11.35
CA PHE A 14 -32.92 -6.85 -10.84
C PHE A 14 -32.31 -7.86 -11.82
N THR A 15 -32.32 -7.56 -13.13
CA THR A 15 -31.69 -8.39 -14.15
C THR A 15 -30.18 -8.52 -13.90
N ARG A 16 -29.51 -7.39 -13.69
CA ARG A 16 -28.07 -7.38 -13.39
C ARG A 16 -27.76 -8.08 -12.07
N LEU A 17 -28.56 -7.85 -11.04
CA LEU A 17 -28.41 -8.56 -9.77
C LEU A 17 -28.52 -10.09 -9.97
N GLY A 18 -29.48 -10.55 -10.77
CA GLY A 18 -29.63 -11.98 -11.09
C GLY A 18 -28.45 -12.54 -11.87
N GLN A 19 -27.86 -11.78 -12.79
CA GLN A 19 -26.64 -12.16 -13.52
C GLN A 19 -25.42 -12.25 -12.60
N VAL A 20 -25.22 -11.29 -11.70
CA VAL A 20 -24.16 -11.33 -10.69
C VAL A 20 -24.32 -12.57 -9.81
N GLN A 21 -25.53 -12.86 -9.33
CA GLN A 21 -25.79 -14.08 -8.55
C GLN A 21 -25.48 -15.36 -9.34
N LYS A 22 -25.85 -15.41 -10.62
CA LYS A 22 -25.54 -16.54 -11.50
C LYS A 22 -24.04 -16.72 -11.69
N ARG A 23 -23.28 -15.63 -11.90
CA ARG A 23 -21.82 -15.65 -12.02
C ARG A 23 -21.15 -16.07 -10.71
N MET A 24 -21.62 -15.54 -9.57
CA MET A 24 -21.13 -15.96 -8.25
C MET A 24 -21.31 -17.46 -8.03
N ALA A 25 -22.50 -18.00 -8.32
CA ALA A 25 -22.75 -19.44 -8.17
C ALA A 25 -21.88 -20.31 -9.10
N LYS A 26 -21.53 -19.79 -10.29
CA LYS A 26 -20.69 -20.48 -11.28
C LYS A 26 -19.20 -20.43 -10.93
N HIS A 27 -18.69 -19.28 -10.52
CA HIS A 27 -17.25 -19.02 -10.37
C HIS A 27 -16.77 -19.08 -8.92
N PHE A 28 -17.66 -18.85 -7.96
CA PHE A 28 -17.36 -18.89 -6.53
C PHE A 28 -18.30 -19.86 -5.79
N PRO A 29 -18.38 -21.15 -6.18
CA PRO A 29 -19.04 -22.14 -5.36
C PRO A 29 -18.29 -22.31 -4.03
N VAL A 30 -18.99 -22.84 -3.00
CA VAL A 30 -18.46 -22.96 -1.63
C VAL A 30 -17.02 -23.52 -1.57
N PRO A 31 -16.67 -24.63 -2.26
CA PRO A 31 -15.31 -25.17 -2.19
C PRO A 31 -14.23 -24.19 -2.67
N VAL A 32 -14.53 -23.38 -3.68
CA VAL A 32 -13.59 -22.38 -4.22
C VAL A 32 -13.44 -21.23 -3.22
N VAL A 33 -14.53 -20.82 -2.56
CA VAL A 33 -14.48 -19.76 -1.54
C VAL A 33 -13.67 -20.22 -0.33
N ASP A 34 -13.84 -21.47 0.10
CA ASP A 34 -13.08 -22.05 1.21
C ASP A 34 -11.58 -22.12 0.87
N GLU A 35 -11.23 -22.52 -0.36
CA GLU A 35 -9.84 -22.54 -0.83
C GLU A 35 -9.22 -21.12 -0.86
N LEU A 36 -9.96 -20.12 -1.37
CA LEU A 36 -9.51 -18.72 -1.35
C LEU A 36 -9.30 -18.17 0.07
N MET A 37 -10.07 -18.65 1.05
CA MET A 37 -9.89 -18.29 2.45
C MET A 37 -8.69 -19.00 3.08
N GLU A 38 -8.49 -20.28 2.77
CA GLU A 38 -7.37 -21.09 3.26
C GLU A 38 -6.04 -20.59 2.73
N GLU A 39 -5.96 -20.25 1.44
CA GLU A 39 -4.79 -19.62 0.82
C GLU A 39 -4.55 -18.18 1.31
N GLY A 40 -5.52 -17.59 2.01
CA GLY A 40 -5.45 -16.21 2.49
C GLY A 40 -5.64 -15.14 1.42
N VAL A 41 -6.13 -15.51 0.22
CA VAL A 41 -6.49 -14.58 -0.86
C VAL A 41 -7.55 -13.61 -0.40
N ILE A 42 -8.60 -14.13 0.26
CA ILE A 42 -9.62 -13.32 0.91
C ILE A 42 -9.59 -13.56 2.43
N ARG A 43 -9.66 -12.50 3.23
CA ARG A 43 -9.80 -12.57 4.69
C ARG A 43 -10.89 -11.61 5.20
N PRO A 44 -12.14 -11.81 4.77
CA PRO A 44 -13.25 -10.96 5.20
C PRO A 44 -13.50 -11.14 6.70
N LYS A 45 -13.75 -10.04 7.41
CA LYS A 45 -14.06 -10.09 8.85
C LYS A 45 -15.44 -10.68 9.16
N THR A 46 -16.34 -10.67 8.20
CA THR A 46 -17.73 -11.12 8.36
C THR A 46 -18.26 -11.72 7.05
N THR A 47 -19.25 -12.62 7.14
CA THR A 47 -19.90 -13.20 5.96
C THR A 47 -20.45 -12.15 4.98
N PRO A 48 -21.10 -11.05 5.42
CA PRO A 48 -21.51 -10.00 4.51
C PRO A 48 -20.34 -9.37 3.73
N LYS A 49 -19.15 -9.27 4.33
CA LYS A 49 -17.94 -8.76 3.65
C LYS A 49 -17.43 -9.76 2.61
N ALA A 50 -17.46 -11.05 2.92
CA ALA A 50 -17.16 -12.09 1.94
C ALA A 50 -18.06 -11.96 0.72
N MET A 51 -19.37 -11.84 0.93
CA MET A 51 -20.34 -11.64 -0.15
C MET A 51 -20.10 -10.35 -0.94
N CYS A 52 -19.65 -9.27 -0.29
CA CYS A 52 -19.29 -8.04 -0.98
C CYS A 52 -18.10 -8.25 -1.91
N ILE A 53 -17.03 -8.93 -1.47
CA ILE A 53 -15.88 -9.27 -2.31
C ILE A 53 -16.31 -10.10 -3.52
N LEU A 54 -17.01 -11.21 -3.28
CA LEU A 54 -17.41 -12.14 -4.34
C LEU A 54 -18.38 -11.48 -5.34
N SER A 55 -19.35 -10.70 -4.86
CA SER A 55 -20.26 -9.98 -5.75
C SER A 55 -19.54 -8.91 -6.57
N THR A 56 -18.59 -8.16 -5.97
CA THR A 56 -17.73 -7.18 -6.68
C THR A 56 -17.00 -7.84 -7.84
N ALA A 57 -16.38 -9.01 -7.60
CA ALA A 57 -15.66 -9.75 -8.63
C ALA A 57 -16.55 -10.23 -9.79
N CYS A 58 -17.87 -10.35 -9.56
CA CYS A 58 -18.84 -10.79 -10.56
C CYS A 58 -19.69 -9.66 -11.16
N VAL A 59 -19.43 -8.39 -10.79
CA VAL A 59 -20.14 -7.24 -11.35
C VAL A 59 -19.89 -7.00 -12.85
N PRO A 60 -18.66 -7.16 -13.39
CA PRO A 60 -18.40 -6.93 -14.81
C PRO A 60 -19.42 -7.65 -15.70
N GLU A 61 -19.93 -6.97 -16.72
CA GLU A 61 -21.01 -7.49 -17.56
C GLU A 61 -20.55 -8.65 -18.46
N SER A 62 -19.24 -8.82 -18.64
CA SER A 62 -18.62 -9.96 -19.29
C SER A 62 -19.04 -11.30 -18.66
N ASP A 63 -18.93 -12.39 -19.44
CA ASP A 63 -19.03 -13.75 -18.91
C ASP A 63 -17.82 -14.12 -18.02
N GLU A 64 -16.79 -13.28 -18.02
CA GLU A 64 -15.60 -13.36 -17.19
C GLU A 64 -15.83 -12.66 -15.84
N HIS A 65 -15.09 -13.12 -14.84
CA HIS A 65 -15.08 -12.56 -13.49
C HIS A 65 -13.68 -12.06 -13.17
N ILE A 66 -13.57 -11.15 -12.20
CA ILE A 66 -12.27 -10.72 -11.71
C ILE A 66 -11.63 -11.90 -10.97
N ASP A 67 -10.47 -12.35 -11.44
CA ASP A 67 -9.68 -13.35 -10.74
C ASP A 67 -9.09 -12.74 -9.47
N LEU A 68 -9.55 -13.21 -8.32
CA LEU A 68 -9.15 -12.69 -7.01
C LEU A 68 -7.69 -13.03 -6.67
N ARG A 69 -7.13 -14.13 -7.20
CA ARG A 69 -5.74 -14.51 -7.00
C ARG A 69 -4.81 -13.65 -7.83
N GLU A 70 -5.17 -13.42 -9.09
CA GLU A 70 -4.42 -12.50 -9.95
C GLU A 70 -4.42 -11.09 -9.37
N PHE A 71 -5.60 -10.59 -8.97
CA PHE A 71 -5.72 -9.30 -8.31
C PHE A 71 -4.88 -9.22 -7.03
N GLN A 72 -4.92 -10.25 -6.17
CA GLN A 72 -4.11 -10.29 -4.94
C GLN A 72 -2.61 -10.21 -5.22
N SER A 73 -2.12 -10.94 -6.24
CA SER A 73 -0.73 -10.91 -6.66
C SER A 73 -0.32 -9.51 -7.15
N GLY A 74 -1.12 -8.91 -8.04
CA GLY A 74 -0.90 -7.55 -8.53
C GLY A 74 -0.95 -6.51 -7.42
N ALA A 75 -1.92 -6.60 -6.51
CA ALA A 75 -2.03 -5.70 -5.36
C ALA A 75 -0.83 -5.83 -4.41
N THR A 76 -0.34 -7.05 -4.16
CA THR A 76 0.85 -7.28 -3.33
C THR A 76 2.07 -6.62 -3.94
N HIS A 77 2.28 -6.79 -5.25
CA HIS A 77 3.37 -6.15 -5.97
C HIS A 77 3.28 -4.63 -5.95
N ALA A 78 2.10 -4.07 -6.26
CA ALA A 78 1.88 -2.62 -6.25
C ALA A 78 2.09 -1.98 -4.87
N VAL A 79 1.66 -2.66 -3.79
CA VAL A 79 1.91 -2.22 -2.41
C VAL A 79 3.40 -2.28 -2.08
N HIS A 80 4.09 -3.35 -2.45
CA HIS A 80 5.54 -3.48 -2.24
C HIS A 80 6.30 -2.34 -2.93
N GLU A 81 6.07 -2.13 -4.22
CA GLU A 81 6.68 -1.03 -4.98
C GLU A 81 6.32 0.33 -4.37
N ALA A 82 5.06 0.57 -4.01
CA ALA A 82 4.66 1.82 -3.38
C ALA A 82 5.40 2.08 -2.06
N LEU A 83 5.64 1.06 -1.23
CA LEU A 83 6.40 1.24 0.01
C LEU A 83 7.89 1.49 -0.27
N VAL A 84 8.51 0.73 -1.18
CA VAL A 84 9.91 0.90 -1.58
C VAL A 84 10.14 2.31 -2.11
N GLN A 85 9.28 2.79 -3.03
CA GLN A 85 9.37 4.12 -3.59
C GLN A 85 9.12 5.21 -2.54
N LEU A 86 8.17 5.01 -1.62
CA LEU A 86 7.82 5.98 -0.58
C LEU A 86 8.97 6.24 0.41
N TYR A 87 9.67 5.18 0.79
CA TYR A 87 10.80 5.23 1.73
C TYR A 87 12.15 5.39 1.02
N SER A 88 12.17 5.47 -0.32
CA SER A 88 13.40 5.67 -1.07
C SER A 88 14.06 7.01 -0.70
N PRO A 89 15.40 7.06 -0.55
CA PRO A 89 16.12 8.31 -0.26
C PRO A 89 15.80 9.42 -1.29
N SER A 90 15.71 9.05 -2.57
CA SER A 90 15.36 9.96 -3.67
C SER A 90 13.98 10.60 -3.51
N MET A 91 12.97 9.85 -3.03
CA MET A 91 11.64 10.40 -2.81
C MET A 91 11.60 11.33 -1.58
N LEU A 92 12.32 10.96 -0.51
CA LEU A 92 12.38 11.77 0.70
C LEU A 92 13.10 13.10 0.45
N ASP A 93 14.22 13.08 -0.26
CA ASP A 93 14.97 14.28 -0.62
C ASP A 93 14.17 15.15 -1.60
N PHE A 94 13.55 14.55 -2.61
CA PHE A 94 12.69 15.25 -3.57
C PHE A 94 11.52 15.96 -2.87
N ALA A 95 10.82 15.26 -1.97
CA ALA A 95 9.68 15.81 -1.25
C ALA A 95 10.08 16.86 -0.19
N ALA A 96 11.24 16.71 0.46
CA ALA A 96 11.72 17.65 1.48
C ALA A 96 12.22 18.98 0.89
N ASN A 97 12.94 18.91 -0.24
CA ASN A 97 13.61 20.07 -0.83
C ASN A 97 12.82 20.74 -1.97
N GLY A 98 11.74 20.12 -2.46
CA GLY A 98 10.84 20.72 -3.45
C GLY A 98 11.52 21.00 -4.79
N HIS A 99 12.51 20.19 -5.19
CA HIS A 99 13.24 20.36 -6.44
C HIS A 99 12.35 20.12 -7.67
N SER A 100 12.71 20.77 -8.79
CA SER A 100 11.95 20.78 -10.05
C SER A 100 12.23 19.61 -10.99
N GLU A 101 13.27 18.82 -10.73
CA GLU A 101 13.62 17.65 -11.54
C GLU A 101 12.82 16.44 -11.04
N SER A 102 12.04 15.79 -11.90
CA SER A 102 11.29 14.59 -11.53
C SER A 102 12.25 13.48 -11.11
N CYS A 103 11.87 12.72 -10.09
CA CYS A 103 12.51 11.45 -9.77
C CYS A 103 11.57 10.29 -10.13
N ASP A 104 12.13 9.13 -10.47
CA ASP A 104 11.38 7.94 -10.88
C ASP A 104 10.29 7.56 -9.87
N ALA A 105 10.59 7.68 -8.57
CA ALA A 105 9.63 7.43 -7.48
C ALA A 105 8.40 8.34 -7.56
N ASN A 106 8.60 9.62 -7.89
CA ASN A 106 7.52 10.58 -8.03
C ASN A 106 6.70 10.34 -9.31
N GLU A 107 7.34 9.93 -10.40
CA GLU A 107 6.64 9.56 -11.64
C GLU A 107 5.79 8.30 -11.45
N TYR A 108 6.32 7.30 -10.77
CA TYR A 108 5.57 6.10 -10.37
C TYR A 108 4.29 6.47 -9.59
N PHE A 109 4.39 7.32 -8.56
CA PHE A 109 3.21 7.70 -7.79
C PHE A 109 2.20 8.50 -8.61
N LYS A 110 2.64 9.35 -9.54
CA LYS A 110 1.72 10.05 -10.46
C LYS A 110 0.99 9.10 -11.41
N ALA A 111 1.63 8.00 -11.81
CA ALA A 111 1.04 7.02 -12.71
C ALA A 111 0.05 6.07 -12.00
N VAL A 112 0.38 5.64 -10.78
CA VAL A 112 -0.34 4.55 -10.09
C VAL A 112 -1.35 5.04 -9.06
N CYS A 113 -1.13 6.22 -8.46
CA CYS A 113 -1.99 6.74 -7.39
C CYS A 113 -3.01 7.76 -7.91
N SER A 114 -4.15 7.82 -7.24
CA SER A 114 -5.04 8.99 -7.39
C SER A 114 -4.35 10.29 -6.97
N ASP A 115 -4.72 11.41 -7.59
CA ASP A 115 -4.19 12.75 -7.27
C ASP A 115 -4.25 13.09 -5.78
N HIS A 116 -5.34 12.67 -5.12
CA HIS A 116 -5.53 12.88 -3.69
C HIS A 116 -4.54 12.10 -2.85
N LEU A 117 -4.32 10.82 -3.19
CA LEU A 117 -3.35 9.98 -2.50
C LEU A 117 -1.94 10.48 -2.74
N TYR A 118 -1.59 10.80 -3.99
CA TYR A 118 -0.30 11.37 -4.35
C TYR A 118 0.05 12.57 -3.47
N LYS A 119 -0.86 13.54 -3.31
CA LYS A 119 -0.65 14.71 -2.44
C LYS A 119 -0.41 14.32 -0.98
N LYS A 120 -1.13 13.31 -0.46
CA LYS A 120 -0.94 12.82 0.91
C LYS A 120 0.42 12.15 1.10
N LEU A 121 0.81 11.28 0.17
CA LEU A 121 2.08 10.56 0.21
C LEU A 121 3.26 11.53 0.07
N PHE A 122 3.15 12.51 -0.84
CA PHE A 122 4.15 13.56 -0.99
C PHE A 122 4.35 14.36 0.31
N ASN A 123 3.26 14.80 0.93
CA ASN A 123 3.32 15.51 2.22
C ASN A 123 3.89 14.63 3.35
N PHE A 124 3.61 13.33 3.33
CA PHE A 124 4.17 12.37 4.28
C PHE A 124 5.68 12.21 4.09
N ALA A 125 6.13 11.99 2.85
CA ALA A 125 7.55 11.91 2.49
C ALA A 125 8.30 13.18 2.87
N ALA A 126 7.74 14.36 2.58
CA ALA A 126 8.32 15.66 2.94
C ALA A 126 8.51 15.83 4.46
N LYS A 127 7.55 15.33 5.26
CA LYS A 127 7.66 15.35 6.73
C LYS A 127 8.73 14.37 7.23
N MET A 128 8.83 13.19 6.63
CA MET A 128 9.87 12.22 7.02
C MET A 128 11.27 12.72 6.67
N GLY A 129 11.47 13.28 5.46
CA GLY A 129 12.77 13.83 5.04
C GLY A 129 13.24 15.00 5.92
N LYS A 130 12.33 15.84 6.41
CA LYS A 130 12.67 16.97 7.31
C LYS A 130 12.99 16.55 8.74
N ASN A 131 12.44 15.45 9.21
CA ASN A 131 12.53 15.04 10.61
C ASN A 131 13.70 14.08 10.90
N THR A 132 14.64 13.91 9.97
CA THR A 132 15.78 12.95 10.08
C THR A 132 15.34 11.59 10.62
N VAL A 133 14.11 11.17 10.26
CA VAL A 133 13.62 9.86 10.66
C VAL A 133 14.47 8.87 9.89
N GLY A 134 15.20 8.06 10.64
CA GLY A 134 16.09 7.03 10.13
C GLY A 134 15.57 6.33 8.88
N VAL A 135 16.48 5.94 7.98
CA VAL A 135 16.12 5.28 6.72
C VAL A 135 15.32 4.02 7.08
N VAL A 136 14.11 3.93 6.56
CA VAL A 136 13.25 2.76 6.73
C VAL A 136 13.45 1.87 5.53
N SER A 137 14.09 0.71 5.72
CA SER A 137 14.07 -0.34 4.71
C SER A 137 12.83 -1.20 4.90
N VAL A 138 12.25 -1.59 3.77
CA VAL A 138 11.06 -2.45 3.71
C VAL A 138 11.52 -3.79 3.15
N ASP A 139 11.61 -4.80 4.01
CA ASP A 139 12.20 -6.10 3.66
C ASP A 139 11.11 -7.07 3.20
N GLY A 140 10.60 -6.84 1.98
CA GLY A 140 9.54 -7.66 1.38
C GLY A 140 8.16 -7.49 2.04
N VAL A 141 7.10 -7.66 1.27
CA VAL A 141 5.71 -7.54 1.75
C VAL A 141 5.08 -8.92 1.80
N ALA A 142 4.49 -9.29 2.94
CA ALA A 142 3.70 -10.52 3.01
C ALA A 142 2.50 -10.42 2.07
N PRO A 143 2.04 -11.55 1.48
CA PRO A 143 0.90 -11.53 0.56
C PRO A 143 -0.29 -10.75 1.13
N CYS A 144 -0.83 -9.84 0.31
CA CYS A 144 -2.03 -9.09 0.66
C CYS A 144 -3.23 -10.02 0.79
N ALA A 145 -4.18 -9.72 1.67
CA ALA A 145 -5.49 -10.37 1.68
C ALA A 145 -6.59 -9.36 1.38
N ILE A 146 -7.54 -9.74 0.53
CA ILE A 146 -8.71 -8.92 0.23
C ILE A 146 -9.67 -9.00 1.41
N VAL A 147 -9.95 -7.86 2.02
CA VAL A 147 -10.80 -7.77 3.24
C VAL A 147 -12.16 -7.17 2.97
N ASP A 148 -12.32 -6.47 1.85
CA ASP A 148 -13.55 -5.81 1.45
C ASP A 148 -13.61 -5.63 -0.06
N GLY A 149 -14.82 -5.53 -0.58
CA GLY A 149 -15.10 -5.18 -1.96
C GLY A 149 -16.34 -4.30 -2.04
N SER A 150 -16.40 -3.41 -3.02
CA SER A 150 -17.59 -2.63 -3.30
C SER A 150 -17.72 -2.31 -4.76
N PHE A 151 -18.97 -2.16 -5.19
CA PHE A 151 -19.35 -1.62 -6.47
C PHE A 151 -20.07 -0.29 -6.27
N GLU A 152 -19.66 0.73 -7.01
CA GLU A 152 -20.25 2.07 -6.99
C GLU A 152 -20.54 2.52 -8.43
N GLU A 153 -21.68 3.15 -8.63
CA GLU A 153 -22.05 3.80 -9.88
C GLU A 153 -22.03 5.31 -9.62
N SER A 154 -21.35 6.04 -10.49
CA SER A 154 -21.31 7.50 -10.54
C SER A 154 -22.01 7.97 -11.81
N ASP A 155 -22.96 8.89 -11.67
CA ASP A 155 -23.69 9.46 -12.81
C ASP A 155 -22.75 10.17 -13.82
N GLU A 156 -21.60 10.67 -13.36
CA GLU A 156 -20.64 11.44 -14.18
C GLU A 156 -19.49 10.59 -14.70
N ASP A 157 -19.00 9.65 -13.90
CA ASP A 157 -17.74 8.94 -14.16
C ASP A 157 -17.92 7.45 -14.49
N GLY A 158 -19.17 6.96 -14.47
CA GLY A 158 -19.51 5.57 -14.78
C GLY A 158 -19.38 4.63 -13.58
N GLU A 159 -19.08 3.38 -13.87
CA GLU A 159 -19.12 2.27 -12.92
C GLU A 159 -17.75 1.91 -12.37
N PHE A 160 -17.66 1.65 -11.07
CA PHE A 160 -16.40 1.36 -10.40
C PHE A 160 -16.47 0.13 -9.51
N VAL A 161 -15.39 -0.64 -9.51
CA VAL A 161 -15.12 -1.67 -8.50
C VAL A 161 -13.98 -1.19 -7.62
N THR A 162 -14.11 -1.50 -6.34
CA THR A 162 -13.10 -1.19 -5.35
C THR A 162 -12.83 -2.45 -4.54
N PHE A 163 -11.56 -2.76 -4.32
CA PHE A 163 -11.12 -3.76 -3.37
C PHE A 163 -10.24 -3.12 -2.31
N VAL A 164 -10.44 -3.54 -1.06
CA VAL A 164 -9.56 -3.16 0.05
C VAL A 164 -8.73 -4.38 0.42
N VAL A 165 -7.42 -4.20 0.46
CA VAL A 165 -6.47 -5.22 0.87
C VAL A 165 -5.75 -4.84 2.14
N ASN A 166 -5.30 -5.84 2.88
CA ASN A 166 -4.38 -5.64 4.00
C ASN A 166 -3.15 -6.54 3.87
N CYS A 167 -2.01 -6.06 4.34
CA CYS A 167 -0.81 -6.86 4.47
C CYS A 167 0.03 -6.40 5.67
N SER A 168 1.10 -7.14 5.91
CA SER A 168 2.14 -6.78 6.86
C SER A 168 3.50 -6.84 6.18
N SER A 169 4.36 -5.90 6.53
CA SER A 169 5.74 -5.85 6.03
C SER A 169 6.66 -5.69 7.23
N PRO A 170 7.70 -6.52 7.41
CA PRO A 170 8.77 -6.16 8.33
C PRO A 170 9.41 -4.84 7.86
N TYR A 171 9.86 -4.04 8.81
CA TYR A 171 10.68 -2.88 8.52
C TYR A 171 11.85 -2.81 9.47
N THR A 172 12.93 -2.26 8.95
CA THR A 172 14.14 -1.95 9.70
C THR A 172 14.33 -0.45 9.62
N LYS A 173 14.42 0.22 10.78
CA LYS A 173 14.68 1.65 10.85
C LYS A 173 16.11 1.86 11.33
N HIS A 174 16.93 2.43 10.45
CA HIS A 174 18.29 2.82 10.77
C HIS A 174 18.27 4.21 11.37
N VAL A 175 18.34 4.34 12.70
CA VAL A 175 18.52 5.64 13.34
C VAL A 175 19.86 6.20 12.85
N LYS A 176 19.83 7.29 12.08
CA LYS A 176 21.05 8.07 11.88
C LYS A 176 21.38 8.63 13.27
N GLU A 177 22.47 8.15 13.88
CA GLU A 177 23.19 9.00 14.81
C GLU A 177 23.41 10.33 14.07
N GLU A 178 23.00 11.44 14.69
CA GLU A 178 23.56 12.72 14.30
C GLU A 178 25.06 12.49 14.27
N THR A 179 25.66 12.61 13.09
CA THR A 179 27.07 12.36 12.87
C THR A 179 27.82 13.20 13.90
N ALA A 180 28.29 12.58 14.99
CA ALA A 180 29.19 13.23 15.95
C ALA A 180 30.38 13.84 15.18
N HIS A 181 30.69 13.26 14.02
CA HIS A 181 31.62 13.76 13.03
C HIS A 181 31.25 15.09 12.34
N GLU A 182 29.97 15.41 12.11
CA GLU A 182 29.51 16.70 11.57
C GLU A 182 29.44 17.78 12.66
N LEU A 183 29.16 17.40 13.91
CA LEU A 183 29.28 18.31 15.06
C LEU A 183 30.75 18.60 15.37
N GLU A 184 31.63 17.60 15.36
CA GLU A 184 33.08 17.76 15.53
C GLU A 184 33.71 18.54 14.38
N GLN A 185 33.31 18.35 13.12
CA GLN A 185 33.80 19.18 12.02
C GLN A 185 33.33 20.65 12.12
N ARG A 186 32.15 20.92 12.69
CA ARG A 186 31.71 22.29 13.01
C ARG A 186 32.43 22.87 14.23
N ILE A 187 32.82 22.05 15.22
CA ILE A 187 33.58 22.48 16.41
C ILE A 187 35.06 22.75 16.05
N VAL A 188 35.66 21.93 15.19
CA VAL A 188 37.05 22.09 14.72
C VAL A 188 37.19 23.28 13.77
N ALA A 189 36.17 23.61 12.97
CA ALA A 189 36.16 24.83 12.16
C ALA A 189 35.99 26.14 12.98
N ALA A 190 35.61 26.04 14.27
CA ALA A 190 35.44 27.18 15.17
C ALA A 190 36.61 27.36 16.18
N SER A 191 37.59 26.45 16.22
CA SER A 191 38.70 26.51 17.17
C SER A 191 40.02 26.13 16.51
N SER A 192 40.65 27.11 15.88
CA SER A 192 42.07 27.07 15.52
C SER A 192 42.92 27.38 16.75
N GLU A 193 43.72 26.40 17.22
CA GLU A 193 45.15 26.51 17.62
C GLU A 193 45.69 25.18 18.22
N ASP A 194 46.39 24.40 17.37
CA ASP A 194 47.58 23.52 17.55
C ASP A 194 47.75 22.48 18.73
N PRO A 195 48.63 21.46 18.59
CA PRO A 195 48.24 20.04 18.74
C PRO A 195 48.93 19.35 19.91
N THR A 196 48.26 18.40 20.59
CA THR A 196 48.91 17.17 21.12
C THR A 196 47.93 16.22 21.84
N LYS A 197 48.16 14.92 21.58
CA LYS A 197 47.92 13.70 22.38
C LYS A 197 46.87 12.69 21.88
N GLN A 198 47.37 11.44 21.91
CA GLN A 198 46.81 10.17 21.49
C GLN A 198 45.49 9.79 22.18
N GLY A 199 44.58 9.25 21.37
CA GLY A 199 43.73 8.07 21.58
C GLY A 199 43.03 7.86 22.93
N PRO A 200 41.73 7.56 22.84
CA PRO A 200 41.35 6.18 23.11
C PRO A 200 40.64 5.54 21.92
N THR A 201 40.79 4.22 21.86
CA THR A 201 40.11 3.29 20.95
C THR A 201 38.62 3.61 20.88
N ALA A 202 38.11 3.88 19.68
CA ALA A 202 36.68 3.96 19.43
C ALA A 202 36.05 2.62 19.86
N GLU A 203 35.20 2.66 20.87
CA GLU A 203 34.14 1.66 20.99
C GLU A 203 33.28 1.84 19.73
N GLU A 204 33.15 0.77 18.94
CA GLU A 204 32.26 0.72 17.80
C GLU A 204 30.82 0.86 18.33
N ASP A 205 30.30 2.09 18.36
CA ASP A 205 28.89 2.35 18.61
C ASP A 205 28.11 1.71 17.46
N GLN A 206 27.41 0.62 17.77
CA GLN A 206 26.56 -0.05 16.79
C GLN A 206 25.35 0.85 16.53
N PRO A 207 25.01 1.15 15.26
CA PRO A 207 23.84 1.96 14.96
C PRO A 207 22.61 1.30 15.59
N GLU A 208 21.83 2.06 16.36
CA GLU A 208 20.62 1.56 17.00
C GLU A 208 19.60 1.18 15.91
N VAL A 209 19.48 -0.12 15.64
CA VAL A 209 18.53 -0.67 14.66
C VAL A 209 17.21 -0.94 15.35
N GLU A 210 16.16 -0.25 14.92
CA GLU A 210 14.80 -0.51 15.40
C GLU A 210 14.04 -1.38 14.39
N GLU A 211 13.72 -2.61 14.79
CA GLU A 211 12.91 -3.55 14.00
C GLU A 211 11.43 -3.50 14.39
N GLY A 212 10.56 -3.68 13.41
CA GLY A 212 9.13 -3.80 13.65
C GLY A 212 8.33 -4.27 12.44
N VAL A 213 7.02 -4.08 12.50
CA VAL A 213 6.10 -4.44 11.42
C VAL A 213 5.25 -3.25 11.02
N LEU A 214 5.21 -2.97 9.72
CA LEU A 214 4.24 -2.11 9.09
C LEU A 214 2.97 -2.89 8.85
N LYS A 215 1.85 -2.40 9.39
CA LYS A 215 0.51 -2.82 9.01
C LYS A 215 0.03 -1.89 7.91
N VAL A 216 -0.27 -2.47 6.76
CA VAL A 216 -0.66 -1.71 5.57
C VAL A 216 -2.08 -2.07 5.17
N VAL A 217 -2.88 -1.05 4.90
CA VAL A 217 -4.20 -1.17 4.29
C VAL A 217 -4.20 -0.33 3.03
N ALA A 218 -4.51 -0.95 1.90
CA ALA A 218 -4.56 -0.31 0.61
C ALA A 218 -5.94 -0.48 -0.02
N THR A 219 -6.40 0.55 -0.71
CA THR A 219 -7.67 0.55 -1.46
C THR A 219 -7.36 0.74 -2.92
N PHE A 220 -7.74 -0.22 -3.75
CA PHE A 220 -7.61 -0.18 -5.19
C PHE A 220 -8.98 0.04 -5.81
N LYS A 221 -9.05 0.97 -6.78
CA LYS A 221 -10.28 1.31 -7.50
C LYS A 221 -10.01 1.21 -9.00
N SER A 222 -10.91 0.57 -9.73
CA SER A 222 -10.89 0.51 -11.19
C SER A 222 -12.24 0.98 -11.73
N LEU A 223 -12.20 1.72 -12.84
CA LEU A 223 -13.36 1.90 -13.71
C LEU A 223 -13.72 0.54 -14.33
N LEU A 224 -14.99 0.28 -14.58
CA LEU A 224 -15.46 -0.86 -15.36
C LEU A 224 -15.75 -0.39 -16.78
N PRO A 225 -14.77 -0.45 -17.69
CA PRO A 225 -15.04 -0.17 -19.08
C PRO A 225 -15.82 -1.33 -19.69
N SER A 226 -16.55 -1.03 -20.77
CA SER A 226 -17.26 -2.04 -21.57
C SER A 226 -16.33 -3.09 -22.20
N SER A 227 -15.02 -2.80 -22.27
CA SER A 227 -13.98 -3.72 -22.78
C SER A 227 -13.63 -4.85 -21.80
N GLY A 228 -13.93 -4.70 -20.51
CA GLY A 228 -13.58 -5.68 -19.48
C GLY A 228 -12.15 -5.57 -18.93
N GLU A 229 -11.26 -4.79 -19.56
CA GLU A 229 -9.92 -4.55 -19.03
C GLU A 229 -9.98 -3.59 -17.84
N LEU A 230 -9.48 -4.04 -16.68
CA LEU A 230 -9.48 -3.25 -15.46
C LEU A 230 -8.13 -2.56 -15.27
N ASP A 231 -8.18 -1.25 -15.05
CA ASP A 231 -7.02 -0.42 -14.74
C ASP A 231 -7.09 0.04 -13.28
N TRP A 232 -6.30 -0.64 -12.43
CA TRP A 232 -6.36 -0.48 -10.99
C TRP A 232 -5.55 0.73 -10.52
N THR A 233 -6.24 1.74 -10.03
CA THR A 233 -5.63 2.90 -9.36
C THR A 233 -5.55 2.69 -7.86
N LEU A 234 -4.39 2.99 -7.25
CA LEU A 234 -4.24 3.03 -5.80
C LEU A 234 -4.91 4.31 -5.24
N GLN A 235 -6.04 4.13 -4.57
CA GLN A 235 -6.87 5.23 -4.08
C GLN A 235 -6.55 5.65 -2.65
N GLU A 236 -6.27 4.68 -1.78
CA GLU A 236 -5.83 4.94 -0.41
C GLU A 236 -4.69 4.01 -0.02
N LEU A 237 -3.74 4.54 0.76
CA LEU A 237 -2.69 3.77 1.41
C LEU A 237 -2.56 4.25 2.85
N ARG A 238 -2.74 3.35 3.82
CA ARG A 238 -2.60 3.61 5.25
C ARG A 238 -1.53 2.70 5.81
N ILE A 239 -0.53 3.31 6.45
CA ILE A 239 0.64 2.62 6.99
C ILE A 239 0.69 2.92 8.49
N ALA A 240 0.77 1.87 9.31
CA ALA A 240 0.95 1.98 10.75
C ALA A 240 2.13 1.11 11.19
N ALA A 241 3.12 1.71 11.85
CA ALA A 241 4.26 1.00 12.40
C ALA A 241 3.93 0.45 13.81
N VAL A 242 4.29 -0.82 14.04
CA VAL A 242 4.17 -1.49 15.34
C VAL A 242 5.56 -1.95 15.77
N LYS A 243 6.08 -1.37 16.87
CA LYS A 243 7.39 -1.72 17.44
C LYS A 243 7.37 -3.14 18.02
N GLY A 244 8.41 -3.93 17.78
CA GLY A 244 8.60 -5.26 18.38
C GLY A 244 7.53 -6.30 17.97
N GLY A 245 6.74 -6.04 16.93
CA GLY A 245 5.79 -7.01 16.40
C GLY A 245 6.51 -8.05 15.56
N LYS A 246 6.26 -9.35 15.77
CA LYS A 246 6.59 -10.36 14.76
C LYS A 246 5.68 -10.18 13.54
N PRO A 247 6.18 -10.30 12.30
CA PRO A 247 5.29 -10.36 11.14
C PRO A 247 4.28 -11.49 11.37
N ALA A 248 3.02 -11.24 10.99
CA ALA A 248 2.02 -12.30 11.05
C ALA A 248 2.48 -13.38 10.07
N VAL A 249 2.93 -14.51 10.62
CA VAL A 249 3.29 -15.69 9.83
C VAL A 249 2.04 -16.09 9.06
N ALA A 250 2.19 -16.23 7.74
CA ALA A 250 1.13 -16.61 6.82
C ALA A 250 0.49 -17.93 7.25
#